data_AF-A0A538U085-F1
#
_entry.id   AF-A0A538U085-F1
#
_cell.length_a   1.000
_cell.length_b   1.000
_cell.length_c   1.000
_cell.angle_alpha   90.00
_cell.angle_beta   90.00
_cell.angle_gamma   90.00
#
_symmetry.space_group_name_H-M   'P 1'
#
loop_
_entity.id
_entity.type
_entity.pdbx_description
1 polymer ?
#
loop_
_entity_poly.entity_id
_entity_poly.type
_entity_poly.pdbx_seq_one_letter_code
_entity_poly.pdbx_strand_id
1 'polypeptide(L)'
;MGSSRARLWAPCLLLLVAGPLEAAVDQHRHAESLYHRALQTEKRESIDSRRLAAQLLEQATLEAPDSVAYQMELARLYSRMGFLGLARHRYERAIGLDPRLAEAHLGDGQMWRRDYLKYLEPSSLVKSVQELEAASRIAPAHARAWLDLVPLLIEQGQLKPALDAAEHALGADATNPEGWLAVAHAAFRLGQVERADSAFRLAIPRLSRVARERFLDIAPVASERDTARLRRLPTVAAKEAFLARFWKEQDPDLATPENEAQLEYWSRVTQAYFLFFNPHRQEWDQRGEVYVRYGPPDKAEYNPVGMSLRFQMGRYGSFPMNVLVWS
;
A
#
# COMPACT_ATOMS: atom_id res chain seq x y z
N MET A 1 -43.96 40.38 77.73
CA MET A 1 -43.25 39.08 77.77
C MET A 1 -43.16 38.54 76.35
N GLY A 2 -41.94 38.35 75.86
CA GLY A 2 -41.53 37.45 74.75
C GLY A 2 -42.21 37.56 73.38
N SER A 3 -41.66 38.36 72.46
CA SER A 3 -41.79 38.07 71.01
C SER A 3 -40.43 37.61 70.47
N SER A 4 -40.36 36.32 70.14
CA SER A 4 -39.20 35.65 69.57
C SER A 4 -39.05 36.04 68.10
N ARG A 5 -37.96 36.74 67.74
CA ARG A 5 -37.55 36.92 66.35
C ARG A 5 -36.53 35.84 66.00
N ALA A 6 -36.99 34.77 65.36
CA ALA A 6 -36.14 33.76 64.75
C ALA A 6 -35.32 34.38 63.60
N ARG A 7 -33.99 34.37 63.73
CA ARG A 7 -33.06 34.70 62.64
C ARG A 7 -32.92 33.47 61.76
N LEU A 8 -33.54 33.49 60.58
CA LEU A 8 -33.31 32.50 59.53
C LEU A 8 -31.89 32.69 58.98
N TRP A 9 -31.02 31.72 59.21
CA TRP A 9 -29.74 31.59 58.52
C TRP A 9 -30.03 30.98 57.15
N ALA A 10 -29.88 31.76 56.07
CA ALA A 10 -29.87 31.22 54.72
C ALA A 10 -28.49 30.57 54.48
N PRO A 11 -28.42 29.26 54.16
CA PRO A 11 -27.15 28.67 53.76
C PRO A 11 -26.82 29.18 52.35
N CYS A 12 -25.73 29.95 52.22
CA CYS A 12 -25.11 30.21 50.93
C CYS A 12 -24.62 28.88 50.35
N LEU A 13 -25.40 28.31 49.44
CA LEU A 13 -24.96 27.25 48.55
C LEU A 13 -23.83 27.81 47.67
N LEU A 14 -22.59 27.54 48.08
CA LEU A 14 -21.42 27.64 47.22
C LEU A 14 -21.60 26.63 46.09
N LEU A 15 -22.15 27.10 44.97
CA LEU A 15 -22.04 26.42 43.69
C LEU A 15 -20.55 26.39 43.34
N LEU A 16 -19.91 25.24 43.59
CA LEU A 16 -18.61 24.89 43.04
C LEU A 16 -18.78 24.82 41.52
N VAL A 17 -18.56 25.95 40.85
CA VAL A 17 -18.36 25.98 39.40
C VAL A 17 -17.04 25.28 39.16
N ALA A 18 -17.09 24.06 38.62
CA ALA A 18 -15.91 23.31 38.25
C ALA A 18 -14.99 24.21 37.42
N GLY A 19 -13.73 24.32 37.85
CA GLY A 19 -12.78 25.24 37.22
C GLY A 19 -12.45 24.81 35.78
N PRO A 20 -11.90 25.71 34.95
CA PRO A 20 -11.47 25.39 33.57
C PRO A 20 -10.54 24.17 33.49
N LEU A 21 -9.74 23.96 34.53
CA LEU A 21 -8.81 22.85 34.65
C LEU A 21 -9.52 21.50 34.88
N GLU A 22 -10.58 21.48 35.70
CA GLU A 22 -11.37 20.27 35.96
C GLU A 22 -12.16 19.86 34.73
N ALA A 23 -12.74 20.83 34.01
CA ALA A 23 -13.42 20.58 32.74
C ALA A 23 -12.46 20.01 31.68
N ALA A 24 -11.23 20.53 31.58
CA ALA A 24 -10.22 20.01 30.66
C ALA A 24 -9.77 18.58 31.02
N VAL A 25 -9.59 18.28 32.31
CA VAL A 25 -9.27 16.92 32.79
C VAL A 25 -10.42 15.96 32.50
N ASP A 26 -11.67 16.40 32.67
CA ASP A 26 -12.83 15.56 32.39
C ASP A 26 -12.99 15.26 30.90
N GLN A 27 -12.76 16.27 30.06
CA GLN A 27 -12.74 16.14 28.60
C GLN A 27 -11.63 15.17 28.14
N HIS A 28 -10.44 15.23 28.74
CA HIS A 28 -9.36 14.29 28.39
C HIS A 28 -9.72 12.84 28.74
N ARG A 29 -10.27 12.61 29.95
CA ARG A 29 -10.71 11.26 30.37
C ARG A 29 -11.85 10.74 29.50
N HIS A 30 -12.76 11.61 29.07
CA HIS A 30 -13.83 11.24 28.18
C HIS A 30 -13.31 10.85 26.78
N ALA A 31 -12.39 11.64 26.21
CA ALA A 31 -11.72 11.32 24.94
C ALA A 31 -11.00 9.95 24.99
N GLU A 32 -10.31 9.66 26.10
CA GLU A 32 -9.65 8.36 26.33
C GLU A 32 -10.65 7.20 26.39
N SER A 33 -11.79 7.40 27.08
CA SER A 33 -12.87 6.42 27.12
C SER A 33 -13.46 6.15 25.73
N LEU A 34 -13.72 7.21 24.94
CA LEU A 34 -14.19 7.10 23.56
C LEU A 34 -13.22 6.30 22.70
N TYR A 35 -11.92 6.60 22.79
CA TYR A 35 -10.86 5.89 22.10
C TYR A 35 -10.86 4.39 22.43
N HIS A 36 -10.86 4.02 23.72
CA HIS A 36 -10.88 2.61 24.11
C HIS A 36 -12.15 1.89 23.66
N ARG A 37 -13.31 2.55 23.73
CA ARG A 37 -14.57 2.00 23.21
C ARG A 37 -14.50 1.79 21.70
N ALA A 38 -13.87 2.68 20.95
CA ALA A 38 -13.68 2.52 19.51
C ALA A 38 -12.85 1.27 19.20
N LEU A 39 -11.72 1.08 19.88
CA LEU A 39 -10.86 -0.10 19.71
C LEU A 39 -11.59 -1.41 20.04
N GLN A 40 -12.40 -1.44 21.11
CA GLN A 40 -13.18 -2.63 21.45
C GLN A 40 -14.31 -2.90 20.44
N THR A 41 -14.91 -1.84 19.90
CA THR A 41 -15.96 -1.95 18.89
C THR A 41 -15.39 -2.51 17.59
N GLU A 42 -14.21 -2.04 17.18
CA GLU A 42 -13.57 -2.45 15.92
C GLU A 42 -13.28 -3.97 15.88
N LYS A 43 -12.96 -4.60 17.01
CA LYS A 43 -12.73 -6.06 17.11
C LYS A 43 -13.88 -6.93 16.59
N ARG A 44 -15.09 -6.37 16.45
CA ARG A 44 -16.26 -7.08 15.90
C ARG A 44 -16.25 -7.19 14.37
N GLU A 45 -15.35 -6.46 13.69
CA GLU A 45 -15.07 -6.52 12.25
C GLU A 45 -16.29 -6.39 11.31
N SER A 46 -17.40 -5.81 11.80
CA SER A 46 -18.58 -5.56 10.97
C SER A 46 -18.54 -4.17 10.32
N ILE A 47 -19.42 -3.93 9.35
CA ILE A 47 -19.58 -2.59 8.75
C ILE A 47 -20.06 -1.59 9.80
N ASP A 48 -21.07 -1.99 10.59
CA ASP A 48 -21.62 -1.14 11.65
C ASP A 48 -20.61 -0.86 12.76
N SER A 49 -19.80 -1.86 13.12
CA SER A 49 -18.79 -1.70 14.16
C SER A 49 -17.69 -0.74 13.71
N ARG A 50 -17.26 -0.80 12.43
CA ARG A 50 -16.31 0.17 11.85
C ARG A 50 -16.89 1.58 11.80
N ARG A 51 -18.17 1.73 11.42
CA ARG A 51 -18.84 3.04 11.42
C ARG A 51 -18.93 3.64 12.81
N LEU A 52 -19.32 2.84 13.81
CA LEU A 52 -19.41 3.30 15.20
C LEU A 52 -18.00 3.63 15.75
N ALA A 53 -17.00 2.81 15.48
CA ALA A 53 -15.62 3.09 15.86
C ALA A 53 -15.12 4.41 15.25
N ALA A 54 -15.45 4.69 13.99
CA ALA A 54 -15.09 5.95 13.34
C ALA A 54 -15.74 7.15 14.04
N GLN A 55 -17.03 7.08 14.38
CA GLN A 55 -17.71 8.15 15.12
C GLN A 55 -17.10 8.41 16.50
N LEU A 56 -16.76 7.33 17.23
CA LEU A 56 -16.12 7.43 18.55
C LEU A 56 -14.72 8.07 18.45
N LEU A 57 -13.92 7.67 17.44
CA LEU A 57 -12.60 8.24 17.20
C LEU A 57 -12.68 9.69 16.70
N GLU A 58 -13.63 10.02 15.83
CA GLU A 58 -13.89 11.40 15.40
C GLU A 58 -14.16 12.29 16.62
N GLN A 59 -15.05 11.87 17.51
CA GLN A 59 -15.33 12.60 18.74
C GLN A 59 -14.10 12.69 19.65
N ALA A 60 -13.34 11.61 19.83
CA ALA A 60 -12.09 11.63 20.60
C ALA A 60 -11.08 12.64 20.02
N THR A 61 -10.97 12.75 18.69
CA THR A 61 -10.10 13.75 18.04
C THR A 61 -10.63 15.18 18.12
N LEU A 62 -11.94 15.39 18.30
CA LEU A 62 -12.48 16.72 18.57
C LEU A 62 -12.18 17.17 20.00
N GLU A 63 -12.25 16.23 20.95
CA GLU A 63 -12.01 16.51 22.36
C GLU A 63 -10.52 16.62 22.70
N ALA A 64 -9.66 15.86 21.99
CA ALA A 64 -8.20 15.88 22.14
C ALA A 64 -7.51 15.89 20.76
N PRO A 65 -7.49 17.05 20.05
CA PRO A 65 -6.99 17.15 18.68
C PRO A 65 -5.50 16.90 18.52
N ASP A 66 -4.73 17.07 19.59
CA ASP A 66 -3.27 16.94 19.61
C ASP A 66 -2.80 15.54 20.04
N SER A 67 -3.73 14.60 20.24
CA SER A 67 -3.40 13.19 20.50
C SER A 67 -2.98 12.48 19.22
N VAL A 68 -1.67 12.26 19.07
CA VAL A 68 -1.08 11.49 17.97
C VAL A 68 -1.73 10.11 17.86
N ALA A 69 -1.96 9.43 18.98
CA ALA A 69 -2.57 8.09 19.00
C ALA A 69 -3.98 8.09 18.38
N TYR A 70 -4.80 9.10 18.66
CA TYR A 70 -6.17 9.16 18.15
C TYR A 70 -6.18 9.50 16.66
N GLN A 71 -5.30 10.41 16.23
CA GLN A 71 -5.12 10.73 14.80
C GLN A 71 -4.68 9.48 14.01
N MET A 72 -3.71 8.72 14.55
CA MET A 72 -3.20 7.50 13.93
C MET A 72 -4.26 6.41 13.82
N GLU A 73 -5.01 6.13 14.88
CA GLU A 73 -6.04 5.09 14.81
C GLU A 73 -7.20 5.47 13.87
N LEU A 74 -7.60 6.75 13.86
CA LEU A 74 -8.60 7.21 12.90
C LEU A 74 -8.08 7.15 11.45
N ALA A 75 -6.82 7.50 11.21
CA ALA A 75 -6.18 7.38 9.89
C ALA A 75 -6.19 5.93 9.38
N ARG A 76 -5.78 4.98 10.24
CA ARG A 76 -5.77 3.55 9.93
C ARG A 76 -7.17 3.02 9.66
N LEU A 77 -8.16 3.43 10.45
CA LEU A 77 -9.55 3.03 10.25
C LEU A 77 -10.11 3.56 8.92
N TYR A 78 -9.91 4.86 8.62
CA TYR A 78 -10.30 5.42 7.32
C TYR A 78 -9.58 4.74 6.14
N SER A 79 -8.30 4.39 6.29
CA SER A 79 -7.55 3.62 5.30
C SER A 79 -8.20 2.26 5.02
N ARG A 80 -8.56 1.51 6.07
CA ARG A 80 -9.30 0.23 5.98
C ARG A 80 -10.68 0.39 5.33
N MET A 81 -11.36 1.51 5.60
CA MET A 81 -12.66 1.84 4.98
C MET A 81 -12.53 2.34 3.54
N GLY A 82 -11.33 2.65 3.07
CA GLY A 82 -11.06 3.15 1.71
C GLY A 82 -11.28 4.65 1.54
N PHE A 83 -11.47 5.40 2.63
CA PHE A 83 -11.59 6.86 2.60
C PHE A 83 -10.21 7.53 2.54
N LEU A 84 -9.55 7.42 1.37
CA LEU A 84 -8.14 7.84 1.18
C LEU A 84 -7.88 9.29 1.62
N GLY A 85 -8.73 10.24 1.19
CA GLY A 85 -8.55 11.65 1.53
C GLY A 85 -8.68 11.94 3.03
N LEU A 86 -9.64 11.29 3.71
CA LEU A 86 -9.79 11.42 5.16
C LEU A 86 -8.62 10.76 5.89
N ALA A 87 -8.14 9.60 5.44
CA ALA A 87 -6.98 8.94 6.02
C ALA A 87 -5.73 9.81 5.92
N ARG A 88 -5.44 10.38 4.73
CA ARG A 88 -4.31 11.31 4.54
C ARG A 88 -4.38 12.50 5.49
N HIS A 89 -5.53 13.17 5.56
CA HIS A 89 -5.70 14.31 6.47
C HIS A 89 -5.33 13.97 7.93
N ARG A 90 -5.66 12.76 8.38
CA ARG A 90 -5.33 12.29 9.73
C ARG A 90 -3.86 11.92 9.88
N TYR A 91 -3.24 11.28 8.89
CA TYR A 91 -1.80 11.04 8.88
C TYR A 91 -1.00 12.35 8.85
N GLU A 92 -1.37 13.31 8.01
CA GLU A 92 -0.78 14.66 7.95
C GLU A 92 -0.87 15.37 9.30
N ARG A 93 -2.01 15.25 10.01
CA ARG A 93 -2.15 15.79 11.37
C ARG A 93 -1.22 15.09 12.35
N ALA A 94 -1.10 13.76 12.28
CA ALA A 94 -0.19 13.00 13.13
C ALA A 94 1.29 13.37 12.87
N ILE A 95 1.69 13.52 11.61
CA ILE A 95 3.03 13.99 11.19
C ILE A 95 3.28 15.41 11.70
N GLY A 96 2.28 16.30 11.64
CA GLY A 96 2.41 17.67 12.16
C GLY A 96 2.61 17.73 13.68
N LEU A 97 2.12 16.73 14.42
CA LEU A 97 2.29 16.61 15.87
C LEU A 97 3.61 15.90 16.23
N ASP A 98 3.98 14.87 15.49
CA ASP A 98 5.27 14.17 15.61
C ASP A 98 5.88 13.89 14.23
N PRO A 99 6.79 14.77 13.75
CA PRO A 99 7.47 14.59 12.46
C PRO A 99 8.42 13.39 12.41
N ARG A 100 8.69 12.72 13.53
CA ARG A 100 9.55 11.53 13.60
C ARG A 100 8.75 10.24 13.75
N LEU A 101 7.44 10.29 13.48
CA LEU A 101 6.58 9.11 13.50
C LEU A 101 6.62 8.38 12.16
N ALA A 102 7.52 7.39 12.04
CA ALA A 102 7.70 6.61 10.81
C ALA A 102 6.40 5.97 10.30
N GLU A 103 5.55 5.49 11.19
CA GLU A 103 4.29 4.84 10.81
C GLU A 103 3.27 5.80 10.17
N ALA A 104 3.31 7.09 10.53
CA ALA A 104 2.42 8.09 9.95
C ALA A 104 2.85 8.41 8.52
N HIS A 105 4.16 8.61 8.30
CA HIS A 105 4.75 8.75 6.97
C HIS A 105 4.51 7.52 6.09
N LEU A 106 4.69 6.31 6.64
CA LEU A 106 4.40 5.06 5.93
C LEU A 106 2.92 5.00 5.51
N GLY A 107 2.02 5.32 6.44
CA GLY A 107 0.58 5.34 6.20
C GLY A 107 0.17 6.35 5.13
N ASP A 108 0.69 7.57 5.18
CA ASP A 108 0.40 8.61 4.17
C ASP A 108 0.98 8.24 2.79
N GLY A 109 2.22 7.75 2.76
CA GLY A 109 2.87 7.25 1.55
C GLY A 109 2.08 6.13 0.88
N GLN A 110 1.52 5.21 1.66
CA GLN A 110 0.61 4.17 1.16
C GLN A 110 -0.73 4.74 0.64
N MET A 111 -1.24 5.83 1.22
CA MET A 111 -2.45 6.48 0.69
C MET A 111 -2.18 7.18 -0.63
N TRP A 112 -1.07 7.91 -0.76
CA TRP A 112 -0.62 8.47 -2.03
C TRP A 112 -0.36 7.40 -3.08
N ARG A 113 0.22 6.25 -2.68
CA ARG A 113 0.37 5.10 -3.57
C ARG A 113 -0.98 4.61 -4.08
N ARG A 114 -1.99 4.47 -3.21
CA ARG A 114 -3.35 4.05 -3.63
C ARG A 114 -4.01 5.08 -4.55
N ASP A 115 -3.79 6.35 -4.29
CA ASP A 115 -4.24 7.46 -5.14
C ASP A 115 -3.58 7.38 -6.53
N TYR A 116 -2.25 7.22 -6.59
CA TYR A 116 -1.49 6.96 -7.81
C TYR A 116 -2.05 5.74 -8.55
N LEU A 117 -2.24 4.60 -7.91
CA LEU A 117 -2.72 3.41 -8.61
C LEU A 117 -4.16 3.56 -9.11
N LYS A 118 -4.98 4.39 -8.47
CA LYS A 118 -6.37 4.64 -8.87
C LYS A 118 -6.47 5.63 -10.02
N TYR A 119 -5.68 6.70 -10.00
CA TYR A 119 -5.80 7.83 -10.94
C TYR A 119 -4.65 7.93 -11.94
N LEU A 120 -3.57 7.19 -11.69
CA LEU A 120 -2.28 7.22 -12.39
C LEU A 120 -1.68 8.62 -12.46
N GLU A 121 -1.86 9.40 -11.38
CA GLU A 121 -1.45 10.80 -11.34
C GLU A 121 0.04 10.92 -10.91
N PRO A 122 0.91 11.57 -11.72
CA PRO A 122 2.34 11.64 -11.44
C PRO A 122 2.70 12.34 -10.11
N SER A 123 1.97 13.37 -9.69
CA SER A 123 2.26 14.05 -8.41
C SER A 123 1.99 13.15 -7.20
N SER A 124 0.98 12.27 -7.26
CA SER A 124 0.67 11.27 -6.24
C SER A 124 1.78 10.22 -6.15
N LEU A 125 2.38 9.84 -7.27
CA LEU A 125 3.57 8.97 -7.28
C LEU A 125 4.75 9.66 -6.56
N VAL A 126 5.03 10.93 -6.88
CA VAL A 126 6.11 11.70 -6.25
C VAL A 126 5.90 11.83 -4.74
N LYS A 127 4.69 12.20 -4.30
CA LYS A 127 4.36 12.31 -2.86
C LYS A 127 4.48 10.97 -2.15
N SER A 128 4.03 9.88 -2.78
CA SER A 128 4.17 8.54 -2.22
C SER A 128 5.62 8.19 -1.95
N VAL A 129 6.51 8.42 -2.92
CA VAL A 129 7.95 8.18 -2.76
C VAL A 129 8.53 9.05 -1.64
N GLN A 130 8.21 10.34 -1.59
CA GLN A 130 8.71 11.27 -0.55
C GLN A 130 8.35 10.81 0.87
N GLU A 131 7.09 10.43 1.09
CA GLU A 131 6.63 10.00 2.42
C GLU A 131 7.20 8.64 2.81
N LEU A 132 7.29 7.68 1.88
CA LEU A 132 7.89 6.38 2.16
C LEU A 132 9.40 6.49 2.40
N GLU A 133 10.10 7.39 1.69
CA GLU A 133 11.49 7.70 1.97
C GLU A 133 11.66 8.31 3.37
N ALA A 134 10.78 9.23 3.78
CA ALA A 134 10.81 9.78 5.13
C ALA A 134 10.64 8.66 6.19
N ALA A 135 9.65 7.77 6.00
CA ALA A 135 9.45 6.62 6.87
C ALA A 135 10.69 5.72 6.94
N SER A 136 11.33 5.44 5.80
CA SER A 136 12.52 4.59 5.70
C SER A 136 13.75 5.20 6.38
N ARG A 137 13.92 6.53 6.33
CA ARG A 137 15.01 7.25 7.04
C ARG A 137 14.80 7.26 8.55
N ILE A 138 13.55 7.40 9.01
CA ILE A 138 13.22 7.43 10.43
C ILE A 138 13.35 6.02 11.05
N ALA A 139 12.87 4.99 10.35
CA ALA A 139 12.88 3.60 10.80
C ALA A 139 13.55 2.67 9.77
N PRO A 140 14.89 2.71 9.62
CA PRO A 140 15.59 1.95 8.59
C PRO A 140 15.50 0.43 8.76
N ALA A 141 15.24 -0.05 9.98
CA ALA A 141 15.01 -1.46 10.27
C ALA A 141 13.59 -1.94 9.92
N HIS A 142 12.70 -1.05 9.45
CA HIS A 142 11.35 -1.41 9.05
C HIS A 142 11.30 -1.74 7.56
N ALA A 143 11.41 -3.03 7.21
CA ALA A 143 11.49 -3.49 5.82
C ALA A 143 10.33 -3.02 4.93
N ARG A 144 9.14 -2.78 5.50
CA ARG A 144 7.93 -2.45 4.73
C ARG A 144 8.05 -1.14 3.94
N ALA A 145 8.63 -0.10 4.55
CA ALA A 145 8.78 1.19 3.87
C ALA A 145 9.70 1.06 2.64
N TRP A 146 10.80 0.31 2.79
CA TRP A 146 11.71 -0.02 1.70
C TRP A 146 11.03 -0.86 0.60
N LEU A 147 10.28 -1.89 0.97
CA LEU A 147 9.55 -2.72 -0.01
C LEU A 147 8.49 -1.93 -0.78
N ASP A 148 7.75 -1.04 -0.11
CA ASP A 148 6.74 -0.22 -0.77
C ASP A 148 7.38 0.86 -1.69
N LEU A 149 8.65 1.25 -1.48
CA LEU A 149 9.40 2.18 -2.34
C LEU A 149 9.83 1.58 -3.67
N VAL A 150 10.36 0.35 -3.65
CA VAL A 150 10.98 -0.30 -4.81
C VAL A 150 10.14 -0.23 -6.09
N PRO A 151 8.87 -0.66 -6.11
CA PRO A 151 8.08 -0.63 -7.34
C PRO A 151 7.82 0.80 -7.81
N LEU A 152 7.72 1.78 -6.90
CA LEU A 152 7.45 3.18 -7.24
C LEU A 152 8.68 3.89 -7.79
N LEU A 153 9.87 3.59 -7.24
CA LEU A 153 11.14 4.08 -7.78
C LEU A 153 11.39 3.53 -9.18
N ILE A 154 11.01 2.27 -9.45
CA ILE A 154 11.08 1.68 -10.79
C ILE A 154 10.11 2.37 -11.75
N GLU A 155 8.88 2.68 -11.34
CA GLU A 155 7.93 3.47 -12.16
C GLU A 155 8.48 4.89 -12.47
N GLN A 156 9.30 5.47 -11.58
CA GLN A 156 10.00 6.74 -11.82
C GLN A 156 11.29 6.59 -12.65
N GLY A 157 11.69 5.38 -13.03
CA GLY A 157 12.96 5.11 -13.71
C GLY A 157 14.20 5.24 -12.81
N GLN A 158 14.02 5.38 -11.50
CA GLN A 158 15.09 5.51 -10.51
C GLN A 158 15.63 4.12 -10.10
N LEU A 159 16.28 3.43 -11.04
CA LEU A 159 16.65 2.02 -10.88
C LEU A 159 17.73 1.76 -9.83
N LYS A 160 18.73 2.65 -9.70
CA LYS A 160 19.77 2.52 -8.66
C LYS A 160 19.17 2.72 -7.26
N PRO A 161 18.43 3.82 -6.97
CA PRO A 161 17.70 3.94 -5.71
C PRO A 161 16.76 2.77 -5.42
N ALA A 162 16.10 2.21 -6.44
CA ALA A 162 15.25 1.03 -6.26
C ALA A 162 16.04 -0.20 -5.78
N LEU A 163 17.24 -0.43 -6.33
CA LEU A 163 18.10 -1.52 -5.89
C LEU A 163 18.61 -1.29 -4.46
N ASP A 164 19.04 -0.08 -4.13
CA ASP A 164 19.50 0.28 -2.77
C ASP A 164 18.37 0.07 -1.75
N ALA A 165 17.14 0.50 -2.08
CA ALA A 165 15.96 0.27 -1.25
C ALA A 165 15.67 -1.23 -1.08
N ALA A 166 15.78 -2.02 -2.14
CA ALA A 166 15.59 -3.46 -2.08
C ALA A 166 16.64 -4.16 -1.20
N GLU A 167 17.90 -3.73 -1.26
CA GLU A 167 18.97 -4.24 -0.39
C GLU A 167 18.73 -3.86 1.08
N HIS A 168 18.25 -2.65 1.36
CA HIS A 168 17.84 -2.26 2.70
C HIS A 168 16.66 -3.09 3.23
N ALA A 169 15.64 -3.33 2.40
CA ALA A 169 14.52 -4.21 2.77
C ALA A 169 15.01 -5.61 3.15
N LEU A 170 15.91 -6.18 2.34
CA LEU A 170 16.49 -7.50 2.56
C LEU A 170 17.38 -7.54 3.82
N GLY A 171 18.14 -6.48 4.07
CA GLY A 171 18.95 -6.35 5.29
C GLY A 171 18.11 -6.21 6.56
N ALA A 172 16.95 -5.56 6.47
CA ALA A 172 16.01 -5.39 7.58
C ALA A 172 15.26 -6.69 7.93
N ASP A 173 14.89 -7.50 6.91
CA ASP A 173 14.29 -8.82 7.10
C ASP A 173 14.74 -9.80 6.02
N ALA A 174 15.80 -10.54 6.31
CA ALA A 174 16.36 -11.54 5.39
C ALA A 174 15.47 -12.78 5.21
N THR A 175 14.47 -12.97 6.08
CA THR A 175 13.55 -14.11 6.01
C THR A 175 12.36 -13.85 5.10
N ASN A 176 12.04 -12.58 4.85
CA ASN A 176 10.96 -12.20 3.96
C ASN A 176 11.36 -12.41 2.47
N PRO A 177 10.69 -13.31 1.74
CA PRO A 177 10.99 -13.54 0.32
C PRO A 177 10.71 -12.32 -0.58
N GLU A 178 9.87 -11.37 -0.14
CA GLU A 178 9.62 -10.13 -0.88
C GLU A 178 10.91 -9.28 -1.00
N GLY A 179 11.82 -9.32 -0.03
CA GLY A 179 13.11 -8.64 -0.12
C GLY A 179 13.96 -9.15 -1.29
N TRP A 180 14.02 -10.48 -1.45
CA TRP A 180 14.70 -11.10 -2.59
C TRP A 180 13.99 -10.82 -3.92
N LEU A 181 12.65 -10.80 -3.96
CA LEU A 181 11.90 -10.39 -5.16
C LEU A 181 12.23 -8.95 -5.56
N ALA A 182 12.26 -8.04 -4.59
CA ALA A 182 12.58 -6.64 -4.82
C ALA A 182 14.00 -6.47 -5.40
N VAL A 183 14.98 -7.20 -4.86
CA VAL A 183 16.36 -7.21 -5.38
C VAL A 183 16.38 -7.76 -6.79
N ALA A 184 15.69 -8.89 -7.04
CA ALA A 184 15.66 -9.52 -8.35
C ALA A 184 15.09 -8.59 -9.43
N HIS A 185 13.97 -7.94 -9.13
CA HIS A 185 13.34 -7.00 -10.05
C HIS A 185 14.21 -5.77 -10.31
N ALA A 186 14.71 -5.11 -9.26
CA ALA A 186 15.55 -3.93 -9.43
C ALA A 186 16.87 -4.25 -10.16
N ALA A 187 17.51 -5.38 -9.83
CA ALA A 187 18.73 -5.86 -10.49
C ALA A 187 18.48 -6.14 -11.98
N PHE A 188 17.38 -6.82 -12.32
CA PHE A 188 17.03 -7.10 -13.71
C PHE A 188 16.86 -5.81 -14.52
N ARG A 189 16.10 -4.85 -13.99
CA ARG A 189 15.88 -3.54 -14.64
C ARG A 189 17.19 -2.77 -14.85
N LEU A 190 18.16 -2.95 -13.96
CA LEU A 190 19.50 -2.34 -14.04
C LEU A 190 20.45 -3.11 -14.99
N GLY A 191 20.01 -4.23 -15.58
CA GLY A 191 20.81 -5.09 -16.47
C GLY A 191 21.71 -6.10 -15.77
N GLN A 192 21.53 -6.30 -14.45
CA GLN A 192 22.29 -7.28 -13.66
C GLN A 192 21.61 -8.66 -13.73
N VAL A 193 21.69 -9.30 -14.90
CA VAL A 193 20.93 -10.52 -15.25
C VAL A 193 21.22 -11.70 -14.31
N GLU A 194 22.50 -12.05 -14.10
CA GLU A 194 22.93 -13.14 -13.19
C GLU A 194 22.40 -12.95 -11.76
N ARG A 195 22.50 -11.71 -11.26
CA ARG A 195 22.03 -11.35 -9.92
C ARG A 195 20.51 -11.49 -9.82
N ALA A 196 19.79 -11.08 -10.85
CA ALA A 196 18.34 -11.19 -10.91
C ALA A 196 17.90 -12.66 -10.89
N ASP A 197 18.50 -13.51 -11.73
CA ASP A 197 18.20 -14.94 -11.78
C ASP A 197 18.40 -15.61 -10.42
N SER A 198 19.57 -15.39 -9.82
CA SER A 198 19.89 -15.92 -8.48
C SER A 198 18.85 -15.49 -7.43
N ALA A 199 18.49 -14.20 -7.42
CA ALA A 199 17.53 -13.67 -6.45
C ALA A 199 16.09 -14.20 -6.70
N PHE A 200 15.64 -14.33 -7.95
CA PHE A 200 14.34 -14.93 -8.27
C PHE A 200 14.27 -16.39 -7.84
N ARG A 201 15.32 -17.19 -8.10
CA ARG A 201 15.38 -18.59 -7.70
C ARG A 201 15.37 -18.77 -6.19
N LEU A 202 15.90 -17.81 -5.44
CA LEU A 202 15.79 -17.78 -3.99
C LEU A 202 14.38 -17.36 -3.53
N ALA A 203 13.77 -16.36 -4.17
CA ALA A 203 12.52 -15.78 -3.70
C ALA A 203 11.30 -16.65 -4.01
N ILE A 204 11.12 -17.04 -5.28
CA ILE A 204 9.88 -17.64 -5.81
C ILE A 204 9.45 -18.90 -5.04
N PRO A 205 10.33 -19.86 -4.70
CA PRO A 205 9.94 -21.05 -3.95
C PRO A 205 9.39 -20.76 -2.55
N ARG A 206 9.83 -19.66 -1.93
CA ARG A 206 9.50 -19.24 -0.56
C ARG A 206 8.22 -18.39 -0.48
N LEU A 207 7.69 -17.95 -1.61
CA LEU A 207 6.42 -17.23 -1.68
C LEU A 207 5.24 -18.11 -1.25
N SER A 208 4.14 -17.46 -0.87
CA SER A 208 2.86 -18.14 -0.70
C SER A 208 2.48 -18.89 -1.97
N ARG A 209 1.75 -20.02 -1.85
CA ARG A 209 1.35 -20.83 -3.00
C ARG A 209 0.69 -20.00 -4.09
N VAL A 210 -0.21 -19.09 -3.72
CA VAL A 210 -0.96 -18.26 -4.67
C VAL A 210 -0.07 -17.25 -5.37
N ALA A 211 0.86 -16.61 -4.66
CA ALA A 211 1.83 -15.71 -5.31
C ALA A 211 2.78 -16.50 -6.22
N ARG A 212 3.30 -17.65 -5.77
CA ARG A 212 4.20 -18.51 -6.56
C ARG A 212 3.56 -19.02 -7.84
N GLU A 213 2.28 -19.38 -7.80
CA GLU A 213 1.53 -19.83 -8.99
C GLU A 213 1.53 -18.77 -10.10
N ARG A 214 1.57 -17.46 -9.77
CA ARG A 214 1.66 -16.39 -10.77
C ARG A 214 2.97 -16.37 -11.54
N PHE A 215 4.08 -16.74 -10.91
CA PHE A 215 5.39 -16.83 -11.58
C PHE A 215 5.52 -18.06 -12.49
N LEU A 216 4.61 -19.03 -12.35
CA LEU A 216 4.58 -20.28 -13.11
C LEU A 216 3.51 -20.27 -14.21
N ASP A 217 2.62 -19.27 -14.22
CA ASP A 217 1.52 -19.19 -15.18
C ASP A 217 1.94 -18.50 -16.48
N ILE A 218 2.36 -19.27 -17.46
CA ILE A 218 2.79 -18.74 -18.77
C ILE A 218 1.64 -18.20 -19.63
N ALA A 219 0.38 -18.33 -19.23
CA ALA A 219 -0.77 -17.89 -20.04
C ALA A 219 -0.69 -16.44 -20.59
N PRO A 220 -0.10 -15.46 -19.88
CA PRO A 220 0.03 -14.10 -20.41
C PRO A 220 0.89 -14.02 -21.68
N VAL A 221 1.88 -14.90 -21.83
CA VAL A 221 2.90 -14.84 -22.90
C VAL A 221 2.95 -16.09 -23.80
N ALA A 222 2.20 -17.14 -23.47
CA ALA A 222 2.15 -18.38 -24.22
C ALA A 222 0.89 -18.50 -25.10
N SER A 223 0.95 -19.42 -26.07
CA SER A 223 -0.23 -19.77 -26.87
C SER A 223 -1.29 -20.49 -26.02
N GLU A 224 -2.57 -20.38 -26.41
CA GLU A 224 -3.66 -21.13 -25.75
C GLU A 224 -3.39 -22.64 -25.73
N ARG A 225 -2.74 -23.16 -26.78
CA ARG A 225 -2.35 -24.57 -26.89
C ARG A 225 -1.34 -24.95 -25.80
N ASP A 226 -0.31 -24.14 -25.59
CA ASP A 226 0.73 -24.42 -24.59
C ASP A 226 0.19 -24.27 -23.17
N THR A 227 -0.63 -23.25 -22.93
CA THR A 227 -1.33 -23.09 -21.66
C THR A 227 -2.24 -24.29 -21.36
N ALA A 228 -3.03 -24.74 -22.33
CA ALA A 228 -3.89 -25.92 -22.16
C ALA A 228 -3.07 -27.19 -21.92
N ARG A 229 -1.92 -27.34 -22.59
CA ARG A 229 -1.01 -28.47 -22.39
C ARG A 229 -0.43 -28.47 -20.97
N LEU A 230 0.11 -27.34 -20.51
CA LEU A 230 0.67 -27.19 -19.15
C LEU A 230 -0.38 -27.55 -18.08
N ARG A 231 -1.62 -27.08 -18.23
CA ARG A 231 -2.72 -27.36 -17.28
C ARG A 231 -3.08 -28.83 -17.18
N ARG A 232 -2.94 -29.60 -18.27
CA ARG A 232 -3.27 -31.04 -18.33
C ARG A 232 -2.18 -31.95 -17.78
N LEU A 233 -0.98 -31.43 -17.49
CA LEU A 233 0.11 -32.26 -16.97
C LEU A 233 -0.17 -32.73 -15.53
N PRO A 234 -0.01 -34.04 -15.23
CA PRO A 234 -0.50 -34.64 -13.99
C PRO A 234 0.41 -34.40 -12.79
N THR A 235 1.71 -34.15 -13.00
CA THR A 235 2.71 -34.05 -11.91
C THR A 235 3.43 -32.71 -11.93
N VAL A 236 3.91 -32.29 -10.75
CA VAL A 236 4.73 -31.07 -10.59
C VAL A 236 6.01 -31.16 -11.44
N ALA A 237 6.71 -32.29 -11.37
CA ALA A 237 7.93 -32.52 -12.17
C ALA A 237 7.69 -32.42 -13.68
N ALA A 238 6.55 -32.92 -14.18
CA ALA A 238 6.19 -32.78 -15.60
C ALA A 238 5.92 -31.32 -15.98
N LYS A 239 5.25 -30.55 -15.10
CA LYS A 239 5.03 -29.11 -15.30
C LYS A 239 6.34 -28.33 -15.29
N GLU A 240 7.24 -28.61 -14.35
CA GLU A 240 8.56 -27.97 -14.28
C GLU A 240 9.40 -28.29 -15.53
N ALA A 241 9.44 -29.54 -15.98
CA ALA A 241 10.14 -29.91 -17.21
C ALA A 241 9.52 -29.25 -18.46
N PHE A 242 8.20 -29.08 -18.50
CA PHE A 242 7.53 -28.35 -19.57
C PHE A 242 7.92 -26.88 -19.57
N LEU A 243 7.87 -26.21 -18.41
CA LEU A 243 8.22 -24.80 -18.26
C LEU A 243 9.69 -24.54 -18.60
N ALA A 244 10.60 -25.41 -18.14
CA ALA A 244 12.02 -25.31 -18.48
C ALA A 244 12.27 -25.37 -19.98
N ARG A 245 11.59 -26.29 -20.70
CA ARG A 245 11.68 -26.35 -22.16
C ARG A 245 11.05 -25.13 -22.82
N PHE A 246 9.87 -24.71 -22.37
CA PHE A 246 9.17 -23.55 -22.92
C PHE A 246 10.07 -22.30 -22.87
N TRP A 247 10.65 -21.99 -21.71
CA TRP A 247 11.52 -20.81 -21.59
C TRP A 247 12.80 -20.95 -22.40
N LYS A 248 13.43 -22.13 -22.42
CA LYS A 248 14.61 -22.39 -23.25
C LYS A 248 14.35 -22.17 -24.76
N GLU A 249 13.16 -22.47 -25.24
CA GLU A 249 12.77 -22.22 -26.64
C GLU A 249 12.52 -20.73 -26.92
N GLN A 250 12.22 -19.94 -25.90
CA GLN A 250 12.00 -18.48 -25.97
C GLN A 250 13.26 -17.66 -25.65
N ASP A 251 14.38 -18.33 -25.41
CA ASP A 251 15.62 -17.69 -24.99
C ASP A 251 16.23 -16.86 -26.13
N PRO A 252 16.33 -15.53 -25.99
CA PRO A 252 16.89 -14.70 -27.04
C PRO A 252 18.42 -14.80 -27.13
N ASP A 253 19.11 -15.15 -26.04
CA ASP A 253 20.56 -15.24 -25.99
C ASP A 253 21.02 -16.59 -25.42
N LEU A 254 21.41 -17.51 -26.31
CA LEU A 254 21.93 -18.81 -25.91
C LEU A 254 23.38 -18.78 -25.41
N ALA A 255 24.01 -17.59 -25.38
CA ALA A 255 25.39 -17.42 -24.89
C ALA A 255 25.46 -17.19 -23.37
N THR A 256 24.36 -16.80 -22.73
CA THR A 256 24.23 -16.67 -21.28
C THR A 256 23.60 -17.93 -20.68
N PRO A 257 23.94 -18.30 -19.43
CA PRO A 257 23.24 -19.38 -18.74
C PRO A 257 21.86 -18.94 -18.23
N GLU A 258 21.64 -17.65 -18.02
CA GLU A 258 20.35 -17.06 -17.67
C GLU A 258 19.42 -16.97 -18.89
N ASN A 259 18.11 -16.96 -18.65
CA ASN A 259 17.11 -16.81 -19.70
C ASN A 259 16.42 -15.45 -19.58
N GLU A 260 16.80 -14.48 -20.41
CA GLU A 260 16.32 -13.09 -20.26
C GLU A 260 14.82 -12.97 -20.49
N ALA A 261 14.22 -13.80 -21.36
CA ALA A 261 12.78 -13.82 -21.58
C ALA A 261 12.00 -14.25 -20.32
N GLN A 262 12.49 -15.27 -19.61
CA GLN A 262 11.92 -15.73 -18.34
C GLN A 262 12.10 -14.67 -17.24
N LEU A 263 13.28 -14.06 -17.16
CA LEU A 263 13.57 -13.02 -16.17
C LEU A 263 12.74 -11.76 -16.40
N GLU A 264 12.55 -11.34 -17.65
CA GLU A 264 11.65 -10.24 -17.98
C GLU A 264 10.20 -10.56 -17.57
N TYR A 265 9.73 -11.78 -17.84
CA TYR A 265 8.41 -12.21 -17.39
C TYR A 265 8.30 -12.19 -15.86
N TRP A 266 9.27 -12.73 -15.12
CA TRP A 266 9.29 -12.69 -13.65
C TRP A 266 9.40 -11.27 -13.09
N SER A 267 10.12 -10.38 -13.78
CA SER A 267 10.20 -8.95 -13.49
C SER A 267 8.83 -8.29 -13.59
N ARG A 268 8.08 -8.51 -14.68
CA ARG A 268 6.71 -8.00 -14.85
C ARG A 268 5.74 -8.55 -13.80
N VAL A 269 5.80 -9.85 -13.52
CA VAL A 269 5.01 -10.49 -12.45
C VAL A 269 5.33 -9.87 -11.10
N THR A 270 6.59 -9.57 -10.81
CA THR A 270 7.01 -8.95 -9.54
C THR A 270 6.49 -7.53 -9.40
N GLN A 271 6.56 -6.74 -10.47
CA GLN A 271 6.01 -5.39 -10.45
C GLN A 271 4.49 -5.41 -10.27
N ALA A 272 3.79 -6.28 -11.00
CA ALA A 272 2.35 -6.46 -10.83
C ALA A 272 1.97 -6.95 -9.44
N TYR A 273 2.78 -7.87 -8.87
CA TYR A 273 2.63 -8.35 -7.51
C TYR A 273 2.73 -7.21 -6.51
N PHE A 274 3.81 -6.43 -6.55
CA PHE A 274 3.99 -5.32 -5.62
C PHE A 274 2.92 -4.25 -5.76
N LEU A 275 2.53 -3.89 -6.99
CA LEU A 275 1.59 -2.79 -7.23
C LEU A 275 0.12 -3.17 -7.01
N PHE A 276 -0.32 -4.34 -7.47
CA PHE A 276 -1.74 -4.66 -7.63
C PHE A 276 -2.23 -5.86 -6.82
N PHE A 277 -1.33 -6.67 -6.24
CA PHE A 277 -1.74 -7.84 -5.47
C PHE A 277 -2.43 -7.45 -4.17
N ASN A 278 -3.64 -7.96 -3.96
CA ASN A 278 -4.37 -7.82 -2.71
C ASN A 278 -4.18 -9.10 -1.87
N PRO A 279 -3.47 -9.04 -0.74
CA PRO A 279 -3.20 -10.23 0.07
C PRO A 279 -4.46 -10.83 0.73
N HIS A 280 -5.49 -10.02 1.00
CA HIS A 280 -6.75 -10.50 1.57
C HIS A 280 -7.58 -11.28 0.55
N ARG A 281 -7.59 -10.82 -0.71
CA ARG A 281 -8.31 -11.48 -1.80
C ARG A 281 -7.47 -12.54 -2.52
N GLN A 282 -6.16 -12.55 -2.26
CA GLN A 282 -5.15 -13.41 -2.90
C GLN A 282 -5.15 -13.29 -4.43
N GLU A 283 -5.42 -12.09 -4.95
CA GLU A 283 -5.49 -11.80 -6.39
C GLU A 283 -5.09 -10.36 -6.68
N TRP A 284 -4.69 -10.07 -7.91
CA TRP A 284 -4.70 -8.71 -8.47
C TRP A 284 -5.85 -8.57 -9.47
N ASP A 285 -6.22 -7.33 -9.79
CA ASP A 285 -7.23 -7.05 -10.81
C ASP A 285 -6.63 -7.01 -12.24
N GLN A 286 -7.44 -6.65 -13.23
CA GLN A 286 -7.04 -6.59 -14.64
C GLN A 286 -5.79 -5.73 -14.90
N ARG A 287 -5.48 -4.75 -14.04
CA ARG A 287 -4.25 -3.94 -14.20
C ARG A 287 -3.00 -4.81 -14.07
N GLY A 288 -3.00 -5.75 -13.11
CA GLY A 288 -1.91 -6.71 -12.97
C GLY A 288 -1.80 -7.63 -14.17
N GLU A 289 -2.91 -8.18 -14.66
CA GLU A 289 -2.94 -9.06 -15.84
C GLU A 289 -2.40 -8.37 -17.11
N VAL A 290 -2.84 -7.14 -17.36
CA VAL A 290 -2.37 -6.32 -18.49
C VAL A 290 -0.88 -6.01 -18.34
N TYR A 291 -0.43 -5.64 -17.14
CA TYR A 291 0.99 -5.37 -16.88
C TYR A 291 1.86 -6.60 -17.10
N VAL A 292 1.44 -7.78 -16.66
CA VAL A 292 2.22 -9.02 -16.87
C VAL A 292 2.34 -9.34 -18.36
N ARG A 293 1.24 -9.20 -19.11
CA ARG A 293 1.23 -9.50 -20.54
C ARG A 293 2.07 -8.52 -21.36
N TYR A 294 1.88 -7.21 -21.15
CA TYR A 294 2.44 -6.19 -22.04
C TYR A 294 3.61 -5.42 -21.44
N GLY A 295 3.87 -5.55 -20.14
CA GLY A 295 4.86 -4.76 -19.42
C GLY A 295 4.37 -3.33 -19.11
N PRO A 296 5.28 -2.44 -18.65
CA PRO A 296 4.96 -1.04 -18.49
C PRO A 296 4.54 -0.43 -19.83
N PRO A 297 3.56 0.50 -19.84
CA PRO A 297 3.21 1.22 -21.06
C PRO A 297 4.34 2.18 -21.47
N ASP A 298 4.57 2.30 -22.78
CA ASP A 298 5.56 3.26 -23.33
C ASP A 298 5.14 4.70 -23.09
N LYS A 299 3.84 4.94 -23.21
CA LYS A 299 3.23 6.24 -22.94
C LYS A 299 1.92 6.05 -22.20
N ALA A 300 1.70 6.91 -21.22
CA ALA A 300 0.42 7.06 -20.58
C ALA A 300 -0.06 8.51 -20.76
N GLU A 301 -1.26 8.66 -21.32
CA GLU A 301 -1.94 9.95 -21.43
C GLU A 301 -3.04 10.02 -20.36
N TYR A 302 -2.96 11.05 -19.53
CA TYR A 302 -3.80 11.19 -18.36
C TYR A 302 -4.78 12.35 -18.52
N ASN A 303 -6.02 12.16 -18.07
CA ASN A 303 -6.92 13.30 -17.90
C ASN A 303 -6.49 14.10 -16.67
N PRO A 304 -6.24 15.42 -16.81
CA PRO A 304 -6.03 16.27 -15.66
C PRO A 304 -7.29 16.25 -14.79
N VAL A 305 -7.11 16.23 -13.47
CA VAL A 305 -8.22 16.24 -12.52
C VAL A 305 -9.07 17.49 -12.76
N GLY A 306 -10.35 17.30 -13.08
CA GLY A 306 -11.29 18.39 -13.38
C GLY A 306 -11.31 18.88 -14.83
N MET A 307 -10.45 18.36 -15.72
CA MET A 307 -10.52 18.62 -17.16
C MET A 307 -10.81 17.35 -17.94
N SER A 308 -11.92 17.35 -18.70
CA SER A 308 -12.18 16.34 -19.72
C SER A 308 -11.29 16.65 -20.93
N LEU A 309 -10.16 15.95 -21.09
CA LEU A 309 -9.44 15.99 -22.37
C LEU A 309 -10.28 15.18 -23.37
N ARG A 310 -10.89 15.89 -24.32
CA ARG A 310 -11.62 15.26 -25.42
C ARG A 310 -10.61 14.66 -26.38
N PHE A 311 -10.35 13.37 -26.28
CA PHE A 311 -9.69 12.65 -27.36
C PHE A 311 -10.73 12.17 -28.38
N GLN A 312 -10.46 12.38 -29.67
CA GLN A 312 -11.34 12.00 -30.76
C GLN A 312 -10.91 10.63 -31.30
N MET A 313 -11.34 9.53 -30.68
CA MET A 313 -11.18 8.18 -31.26
C MET A 313 -12.26 7.95 -32.32
N GLY A 314 -12.10 8.54 -33.51
CA GLY A 314 -13.00 8.30 -34.64
C GLY A 314 -14.50 8.52 -34.32
N ARG A 315 -15.41 7.88 -35.07
CA ARG A 315 -16.87 8.07 -34.98
C ARG A 315 -17.51 7.62 -33.66
N TYR A 316 -16.73 7.13 -32.68
CA TYR A 316 -17.23 6.58 -31.43
C TYR A 316 -16.98 7.54 -30.25
N GLY A 317 -17.54 8.75 -30.32
CA GLY A 317 -17.71 9.63 -29.14
C GLY A 317 -16.42 10.12 -28.43
N SER A 318 -16.62 11.06 -27.51
CA SER A 318 -15.57 11.61 -26.64
C SER A 318 -15.66 10.97 -25.25
N PHE A 319 -14.61 10.28 -24.80
CA PHE A 319 -14.58 9.67 -23.46
C PHE A 319 -13.43 10.24 -22.62
N PRO A 320 -13.67 10.59 -21.34
CA PRO A 320 -12.61 10.97 -20.39
C PRO A 320 -11.93 9.71 -19.86
N MET A 321 -11.02 9.12 -20.63
CA MET A 321 -10.28 7.91 -20.21
C MET A 321 -8.78 8.18 -20.16
N ASN A 322 -8.11 7.64 -19.14
CA ASN A 322 -6.65 7.50 -19.16
C ASN A 322 -6.30 6.47 -20.24
N VAL A 323 -5.33 6.77 -21.08
CA VAL A 323 -4.91 5.91 -22.19
C VAL A 323 -3.51 5.40 -21.90
N LEU A 324 -3.35 4.07 -21.92
CA LEU A 324 -2.06 3.40 -21.87
C LEU A 324 -1.73 2.91 -23.28
N VAL A 325 -0.53 3.24 -23.77
CA VAL A 325 -0.07 2.89 -25.11
C VAL A 325 1.17 2.01 -24.99
N TRP A 326 1.11 0.87 -25.66
CA TRP A 326 2.24 -0.04 -25.92
C TRP A 326 2.49 -0.02 -27.43
N SER A 327 3.74 0.15 -27.85
CA SER A 327 4.17 0.27 -29.25
C SER A 327 4.66 -1.03 -29.87
#